data_AF-A0A2L2YWU6-F1
#
_entry.id   AF-A0A2L2YWU6-F1
#
_cell.length_a   1.000
_cell.length_b   1.000
_cell.length_c   1.000
_cell.angle_alpha   90.00
_cell.angle_beta   90.00
_cell.angle_gamma   90.00
#
_symmetry.space_group_name_H-M   'P 1'
#
loop_
_entity.id
_entity.type
_entity.pdbx_description
1 polymer ?
#
loop_
_entity_poly.entity_id
_entity_poly.type
_entity_poly.pdbx_seq_one_letter_code
_entity_poly.pdbx_strand_id
1 'polypeptide(L)' 'TRPPAPGPDEIHYSMLQNLPDRALVLLLQLYNRIWTERIFPQNWSTAYVIPILNPGKNPEATTSYRPI' A
#
# COMPACT_ATOMS: atom_id res chain seq x y z
N THR A 1 -9.51 15.13 -6.32
CA THR A 1 -8.10 14.67 -6.24
C THR A 1 -7.94 13.45 -7.13
N ARG A 2 -6.82 13.29 -7.84
CA ARG A 2 -6.57 12.09 -8.66
C ARG A 2 -6.44 10.88 -7.73
N PRO A 3 -7.17 9.77 -7.95
CA PRO A 3 -7.03 8.60 -7.11
C PRO A 3 -5.61 8.04 -7.24
N PRO A 4 -5.03 7.52 -6.14
CA PRO A 4 -3.76 6.81 -6.21
C PRO A 4 -3.83 5.68 -7.23
N ALA A 5 -2.72 5.39 -7.90
CA ALA A 5 -2.61 4.19 -8.72
C ALA A 5 -2.77 2.94 -7.82
N PRO A 6 -3.41 1.86 -8.32
CA PRO A 6 -3.50 0.62 -7.57
C PRO A 6 -2.10 -0.01 -7.43
N GLY A 7 -1.97 -0.91 -6.46
CA GLY A 7 -0.78 -1.75 -6.36
C GLY A 7 -0.70 -2.78 -7.49
N PRO A 8 0.33 -3.65 -7.47
CA PRO A 8 0.47 -4.74 -8.44
C PRO A 8 -0.66 -5.78 -8.41
N ASP A 9 -1.47 -5.79 -7.34
CA ASP A 9 -2.66 -6.63 -7.20
C ASP A 9 -3.91 -6.05 -7.89
N GLU A 10 -3.77 -4.86 -8.49
CA GLU A 10 -4.84 -4.11 -9.16
C GLU A 10 -6.01 -3.74 -8.23
N ILE A 11 -5.82 -3.83 -6.91
CA ILE A 11 -6.85 -3.44 -5.94
C ILE A 11 -6.84 -1.92 -5.80
N HIS A 12 -7.87 -1.29 -6.35
CA HIS A 12 -8.07 0.15 -6.27
C HIS A 12 -8.66 0.55 -4.92
N TYR A 13 -8.29 1.74 -4.44
CA TYR A 13 -8.83 2.33 -3.21
C TYR A 13 -10.37 2.42 -3.21
N SER A 14 -10.98 2.70 -4.36
CA SER A 14 -12.43 2.74 -4.51
C SER A 14 -13.10 1.38 -4.26
N MET A 15 -12.43 0.26 -4.54
CA MET A 15 -12.96 -1.07 -4.23
C MET A 15 -13.07 -1.26 -2.72
N LEU A 16 -12.05 -0.85 -1.97
CA LEU A 16 -12.03 -0.93 -0.52
C LEU A 16 -13.14 -0.08 0.12
N GLN A 17 -13.43 1.09 -0.46
CA GLN A 17 -14.53 1.96 -0.01
C GLN A 17 -15.92 1.38 -0.28
N ASN A 18 -16.06 0.46 -1.24
CA ASN A 18 -17.33 -0.10 -1.67
C ASN A 18 -17.46 -1.60 -1.33
N LEU A 19 -16.74 -2.07 -0.30
CA LEU A 19 -16.83 -3.45 0.14
C LEU A 19 -18.21 -3.76 0.74
N PRO A 20 -18.78 -4.95 0.49
CA PRO A 20 -19.97 -5.39 1.19
C PRO A 20 -19.66 -5.68 2.66
N ASP A 21 -20.66 -5.57 3.53
CA ASP A 21 -20.50 -5.77 4.99
C ASP A 21 -19.83 -7.11 5.34
N ARG A 22 -20.16 -8.18 4.60
CA ARG A 22 -19.54 -9.49 4.78
C ARG A 22 -18.02 -9.45 4.58
N ALA A 23 -17.53 -8.69 3.62
CA ALA A 23 -16.10 -8.55 3.38
C ALA A 23 -15.42 -7.73 4.50
N LEU A 24 -16.09 -6.71 5.03
CA LEU A 24 -15.59 -5.96 6.19
C LEU A 24 -15.44 -6.84 7.43
N VAL A 25 -16.41 -7.73 7.70
CA VAL A 25 -16.33 -8.70 8.80
C VAL A 25 -15.15 -9.66 8.61
N LEU A 26 -14.94 -10.16 7.38
CA LEU A 26 -13.81 -11.03 7.08
C LEU A 26 -12.46 -10.32 7.27
N LEU A 27 -12.34 -9.07 6.82
CA LEU A 27 -11.13 -8.27 7.02
C LEU A 27 -10.85 -8.03 8.51
N LEU A 28 -11.88 -7.69 9.29
CA LEU A 28 -11.74 -7.50 10.74
C LEU A 28 -11.24 -8.77 11.42
N GLN A 29 -11.81 -9.93 11.09
CA GLN A 29 -11.36 -11.21 11.62
C GLN A 29 -9.91 -11.53 11.24
N LEU A 30 -9.54 -11.28 9.98
CA LEU A 30 -8.17 -11.47 9.50
C LEU A 30 -7.18 -10.56 10.25
N TYR A 31 -7.49 -9.27 10.43
CA TYR A 31 -6.62 -8.34 11.15
C TYR A 31 -6.47 -8.71 12.63
N ASN A 32 -7.56 -9.09 13.31
CA ASN A 32 -7.50 -9.55 14.69
C ASN A 32 -6.64 -10.80 14.84
N ARG A 33 -6.70 -11.71 13.84
CA ARG A 33 -5.87 -12.91 13.80
C ARG A 33 -4.38 -12.57 13.63
N ILE A 34 -4.03 -11.73 12.66
CA ILE A 34 -2.65 -11.27 12.45
C ILE A 34 -2.10 -10.60 13.72
N TRP A 35 -2.91 -9.75 14.36
CA TRP A 35 -2.52 -9.06 15.60
C TRP A 35 -2.24 -10.03 16.75
N THR A 36 -3.09 -11.04 16.92
CA THR A 36 -3.00 -12.00 18.03
C THR A 36 -1.92 -13.03 17.79
N GLU A 37 -1.83 -13.58 16.58
CA GLU A 37 -0.89 -14.66 16.23
C GLU A 37 0.51 -14.12 15.89
N ARG A 38 0.64 -12.82 15.57
CA ARG A 38 1.89 -12.19 15.10
C ARG A 38 2.46 -12.84 13.83
N ILE A 39 1.61 -13.49 13.04
CA ILE A 39 1.96 -14.13 11.78
C ILE A 39 1.35 -13.29 10.65
N PHE A 40 2.18 -12.92 9.69
CA PHE A 40 1.76 -12.26 8.46
C PHE A 40 2.47 -12.89 7.27
N PRO A 41 1.90 -12.79 6.06
CA PRO A 41 2.54 -13.29 4.86
C PRO A 41 3.94 -12.67 4.66
N GLN A 42 4.96 -13.51 4.42
CA GLN A 42 6.35 -13.04 4.30
C GLN A 42 6.52 -11.95 3.22
N ASN A 43 5.74 -12.02 2.14
CA ASN A 43 5.75 -11.02 1.07
C ASN A 43 5.35 -9.61 1.53
N TRP A 44 4.64 -9.45 2.66
CA TRP A 44 4.35 -8.12 3.22
C TRP A 44 5.58 -7.42 3.78
N SER A 45 6.66 -8.16 4.09
CA SER A 45 7.95 -7.58 4.50
C SER A 45 8.80 -7.12 3.32
N THR A 46 8.38 -7.41 2.08
CA THR A 46 9.09 -7.01 0.87
C THR A 46 8.46 -5.75 0.29
N ALA A 47 9.27 -4.70 0.11
CA ALA A 47 8.86 -3.46 -0.54
C ALA A 47 9.72 -3.17 -1.77
N TYR A 48 9.09 -2.75 -2.86
CA TYR A 48 9.78 -2.24 -4.04
C TYR A 48 9.94 -0.72 -3.92
N VAL A 49 11.18 -0.26 -3.78
CA VAL A 49 11.48 1.18 -3.75
C VAL A 49 11.67 1.67 -5.18
N ILE A 50 10.76 2.52 -5.64
CA ILE A 50 10.85 3.20 -6.93
C ILE A 50 11.09 4.68 -6.66
N PRO A 51 12.32 5.20 -6.83
CA PRO A 51 12.60 6.62 -6.62
C PRO A 51 11.85 7.48 -7.64
N ILE A 52 10.98 8.38 -7.15
CA ILE A 52 10.27 9.33 -8.00
C ILE A 52 10.97 10.68 -7.90
N LEU A 53 11.60 11.10 -9.00
CA LEU A 53 12.28 12.39 -9.10
C LEU A 53 11.26 13.53 -9.03
N ASN A 54 11.51 14.51 -8.16
CA ASN A 54 10.70 15.72 -8.12
C ASN A 54 10.96 16.57 -9.38
N PRO A 55 9.91 17.18 -9.97
CA PRO A 55 10.07 17.98 -11.20
C PRO A 55 11.14 19.06 -11.07
N GLY A 56 12.06 19.12 -12.05
CA GLY A 56 13.10 20.15 -12.13
C GLY A 56 14.25 20.01 -11.11
N LYS A 57 14.36 18.89 -10.39
CA LYS A 57 15.45 18.65 -9.44
C LYS A 57 16.57 17.79 -10.05
N ASN A 58 17.77 17.87 -9.46
CA ASN A 58 18.95 17.14 -9.93
C ASN A 58 18.83 15.63 -9.62
N PRO A 59 18.88 14.73 -10.62
CA PRO A 59 18.82 13.29 -10.41
C PRO A 59 19.92 12.71 -9.51
N GLU A 60 21.09 13.35 -9.45
CA GLU A 60 22.24 12.88 -8.67
C GLU A 60 22.12 13.20 -7.17
N ALA A 61 21.22 14.11 -6.78
CA ALA A 61 21.03 14.48 -5.38
C ALA A 61 19.92 13.63 -4.75
N THR A 62 20.23 12.94 -3.65
CA THR A 62 19.28 12.07 -2.93
C THR A 62 18.05 12.82 -2.42
N THR A 63 18.19 14.11 -2.08
CA THR A 63 17.10 14.99 -1.64
C THR A 63 16.15 15.40 -2.77
N SER A 64 16.47 15.07 -4.02
CA SER A 64 15.63 15.37 -5.18
C SER A 64 14.47 14.40 -5.37
N TYR A 65 14.45 13.27 -4.66
CA TYR A 65 13.40 12.25 -4.76
C TYR A 65 12.34 12.44 -3.67
N ARG A 66 11.15 11.88 -3.89
CA ARG A 66 10.07 11.91 -2.88
C ARG A 66 10.43 11.03 -1.67
N PRO A 67 10.24 11.53 -0.44
CA PRO A 67 10.28 10.69 0.76
C PRO A 67 9.22 9.59 0.69
N ILE A 68 9.55 8.43 1.27
CA ILE A 68 8.66 7.27 1.39
C ILE A 68 8.01 7.27 2.77
#